data_AF-A0A4P9ZAB4-F1
#
_entry.id   AF-A0A4P9ZAB4-F1
#
_cell.length_a   1.000
_cell.length_b   1.000
_cell.length_c   1.000
_cell.angle_alpha   90.00
_cell.angle_beta   90.00
_cell.angle_gamma   90.00
#
_symmetry.space_group_name_H-M   'P 1'
#
loop_
_entity.id
_entity.type
_entity.pdbx_description
1 polymer ?
#
loop_
_entity_poly.entity_id
_entity_poly.type
_entity_poly.pdbx_seq_one_letter_code
_entity_poly.pdbx_strand_id
1 'polypeptide(L)'
;SLVDDVVHTFTQFLELLFAPRAPLGPQHYQALMGVIHAFQVQPRFFTRSDASFKVFYLVERCVDDAELMQGAETHDMAAGAADTIAPIAFIQALALLMTAICSSVVGDDDNALMAHVLLRVAAGEALGAKSNPYLPAGAAVDAPSSPAYVHSNITQLSVVSGTDGLATTQGSALDFSDAQADVLRCFSVMALKKLELLDRGEPYIVYSTMARLKQGYGAKSSLLAVVACGMAAGLVAVETGKRFFNSAVRIYDTMLDAHMSVSVLQLGAILVFRDTAIGSSLTRAFTSLVANPRLSPEQCQAMSQSVGLAGRVLTQDVVVTIIYALSNQLLSDVLQLLVRSRSGSPRSPRSPVPLVRENSRSSGACNDAECRKVCVNAVTAISELVGACQDESVSVLAATLLSQKVLKIRASLAPALLDGLVACVAHLPQNEFVVLVRLLHRLTLDADSRGDTGILGALCDARVRLAQRLAPGSELHGVYLVEVLQAIVARGDVQVLDHHRLHDEINAVGDQIALFLRPLAALLPEVRHGHASWA
;
A
#
# COMPACT_ATOMS: atom_id res chain seq x y z
N SER A 1 -16.85 -30.02 -26.51
CA SER A 1 -15.84 -29.19 -27.21
C SER A 1 -14.50 -29.44 -26.51
N LEU A 2 -13.35 -29.11 -27.12
CA LEU A 2 -12.04 -29.45 -26.55
C LEU A 2 -11.87 -29.01 -25.07
N VAL A 3 -12.47 -27.88 -24.68
CA VAL A 3 -12.46 -27.39 -23.28
C VAL A 3 -13.26 -28.31 -22.37
N ASP A 4 -14.43 -28.80 -22.80
CA ASP A 4 -15.28 -29.69 -22.01
C ASP A 4 -14.62 -31.06 -21.80
N ASP A 5 -13.92 -31.56 -22.83
CA ASP A 5 -13.18 -32.83 -22.77
C ASP A 5 -12.00 -32.72 -21.78
N VAL A 6 -11.30 -31.57 -21.79
CA VAL A 6 -10.24 -31.23 -20.81
C VAL A 6 -10.81 -31.11 -19.39
N VAL A 7 -11.93 -30.39 -19.22
CA VAL A 7 -12.63 -30.26 -17.92
C VAL A 7 -13.06 -31.63 -17.39
N HIS A 8 -13.60 -32.50 -18.24
CA HIS A 8 -14.00 -33.85 -17.86
C HIS A 8 -12.80 -34.70 -17.45
N THR A 9 -11.69 -34.62 -18.19
CA THR A 9 -10.44 -35.33 -17.89
C THR A 9 -9.86 -34.87 -16.54
N PHE A 10 -9.82 -33.56 -16.26
CA PHE A 10 -9.38 -33.03 -14.96
C PHE A 10 -10.33 -33.41 -13.82
N THR A 11 -11.64 -33.44 -14.07
CA THR A 11 -12.64 -33.90 -13.09
C THR A 11 -12.38 -35.36 -12.70
N GLN A 12 -12.29 -36.26 -13.69
CA GLN A 12 -11.95 -37.67 -13.45
C GLN A 12 -10.60 -37.83 -12.75
N PHE A 13 -9.58 -37.05 -13.14
CA PHE A 13 -8.27 -37.09 -12.51
C PHE A 13 -8.34 -36.76 -11.02
N LEU A 14 -9.04 -35.68 -10.63
CA LEU A 14 -9.20 -35.30 -9.22
C LEU A 14 -10.03 -36.33 -8.44
N GLU A 15 -11.13 -36.82 -9.02
CA GLU A 15 -11.96 -37.86 -8.40
C GLU A 15 -11.19 -39.18 -8.18
N LEU A 16 -10.28 -39.55 -9.09
CA LEU A 16 -9.39 -40.70 -8.94
C LEU A 16 -8.25 -40.45 -7.94
N LEU A 17 -7.66 -39.25 -7.95
CA LEU A 17 -6.55 -38.86 -7.07
C LEU A 17 -6.96 -38.86 -5.59
N PHE A 18 -8.24 -38.55 -5.31
CA PHE A 18 -8.81 -38.49 -3.96
C PHE A 18 -9.91 -39.52 -3.70
N ALA A 19 -9.94 -40.61 -4.48
CA ALA A 19 -10.81 -41.74 -4.17
C ALA A 19 -10.45 -42.32 -2.78
N PRO A 20 -11.42 -42.59 -1.89
CA PRO A 20 -11.18 -42.91 -0.47
C PRO A 20 -10.68 -44.36 -0.24
N ARG A 21 -9.65 -44.80 -0.97
CA ARG A 21 -9.27 -46.23 -1.09
C ARG A 21 -7.81 -46.55 -0.73
N ALA A 22 -6.96 -45.56 -0.46
CA ALA A 22 -5.56 -45.80 -0.08
C ALA A 22 -5.00 -44.66 0.79
N PRO A 23 -4.00 -44.92 1.66
CA PRO A 23 -3.23 -43.86 2.29
C PRO A 23 -2.49 -43.03 1.24
N LEU A 24 -2.76 -41.73 1.20
CA LEU A 24 -2.15 -40.81 0.25
C LEU A 24 -0.65 -40.64 0.55
N GLY A 25 0.21 -41.15 -0.33
CA GLY A 25 1.66 -40.89 -0.25
C GLY A 25 2.03 -39.46 -0.67
N PRO A 26 3.25 -38.97 -0.36
CA PRO A 26 3.70 -37.59 -0.60
C PRO A 26 3.51 -37.07 -2.03
N GLN A 27 3.57 -37.96 -3.02
CA GLN A 27 3.37 -37.63 -4.43
C GLN A 27 1.96 -37.10 -4.75
N HIS A 28 0.92 -37.51 -4.01
CA HIS A 28 -0.46 -37.06 -4.23
C HIS A 28 -0.62 -35.59 -3.82
N TYR A 29 -0.02 -35.21 -2.68
CA TYR A 29 0.01 -33.83 -2.20
C TYR A 29 0.82 -32.93 -3.15
N GLN A 30 1.96 -33.40 -3.63
CA GLN A 30 2.76 -32.69 -4.65
C GLN A 30 2.00 -32.54 -5.98
N ALA A 31 1.26 -33.57 -6.41
CA ALA A 31 0.40 -33.49 -7.59
C ALA A 31 -0.72 -32.46 -7.41
N LEU A 32 -1.36 -32.41 -6.24
CA LEU A 32 -2.39 -31.41 -5.92
C LEU A 32 -1.83 -29.98 -5.95
N MET A 33 -0.69 -29.74 -5.30
CA MET A 33 0.00 -28.44 -5.35
C MET A 33 0.37 -28.06 -6.79
N GLY A 34 0.91 -29.01 -7.57
CA GLY A 34 1.24 -28.81 -8.97
C GLY A 34 0.02 -28.44 -9.83
N VAL A 35 -1.14 -29.06 -9.59
CA VAL A 35 -2.41 -28.72 -10.24
C VAL A 35 -2.89 -27.32 -9.84
N ILE A 36 -2.85 -26.97 -8.55
CA ILE A 36 -3.23 -25.62 -8.09
C ILE A 36 -2.31 -24.55 -8.72
N HIS A 37 -1.00 -24.78 -8.76
CA HIS A 37 -0.05 -23.87 -9.40
C HIS A 37 -0.22 -23.78 -10.92
N ALA A 38 -0.48 -24.89 -11.62
CA ALA A 38 -0.80 -24.85 -13.05
C ALA A 38 -2.04 -24.00 -13.34
N PHE A 39 -3.05 -24.10 -12.46
CA PHE A 39 -4.26 -23.29 -12.53
C PHE A 39 -4.05 -21.81 -12.19
N GLN A 40 -3.09 -21.46 -11.33
CA GLN A 40 -2.69 -20.06 -11.09
C GLN A 40 -2.10 -19.40 -12.34
N VAL A 41 -1.45 -20.16 -13.22
CA VAL A 41 -0.89 -19.65 -14.50
C VAL A 41 -1.97 -19.44 -15.56
N GLN A 42 -3.10 -20.16 -15.48
CA GLN A 42 -4.22 -20.02 -16.42
C GLN A 42 -5.57 -19.86 -15.70
N PRO A 43 -5.77 -18.79 -14.91
CA PRO A 43 -6.98 -18.58 -14.10
C PRO A 43 -8.25 -18.44 -14.96
N ARG A 44 -8.09 -17.93 -16.19
CA ARG A 44 -9.12 -17.85 -17.23
C ARG A 44 -9.73 -19.21 -17.63
N PHE A 45 -9.19 -20.33 -17.15
CA PHE A 45 -9.83 -21.63 -17.29
C PHE A 45 -11.21 -21.65 -16.60
N PHE A 46 -11.30 -21.14 -15.36
CA PHE A 46 -12.50 -21.23 -14.51
C PHE A 46 -13.63 -20.27 -14.88
N THR A 47 -13.33 -19.25 -15.71
CA THR A 47 -14.30 -18.26 -16.17
C THR A 47 -14.93 -18.64 -17.53
N ARG A 48 -14.55 -19.78 -18.12
CA ARG A 48 -15.04 -20.22 -19.44
C ARG A 48 -16.34 -21.03 -19.40
N SER A 49 -16.60 -21.79 -18.34
CA SER A 49 -17.84 -22.57 -18.21
C SER A 49 -18.12 -23.01 -16.78
N ASP A 50 -19.39 -23.20 -16.42
CA ASP A 50 -19.80 -23.72 -15.11
C ASP A 50 -19.16 -25.10 -14.81
N ALA A 51 -18.90 -25.89 -15.86
CA ALA A 51 -18.21 -27.17 -15.73
C ALA A 51 -16.74 -26.99 -15.31
N SER A 52 -16.03 -25.99 -15.84
CA SER A 52 -14.68 -25.64 -15.37
C SER A 52 -14.68 -25.18 -13.91
N PHE A 53 -15.73 -24.47 -13.47
CA PHE A 53 -15.89 -24.04 -12.09
C PHE A 53 -16.11 -25.21 -11.11
N LYS A 54 -16.71 -26.33 -11.56
CA LYS A 54 -16.79 -27.56 -10.74
C LYS A 54 -15.41 -28.14 -10.42
N VAL A 55 -14.42 -27.98 -11.30
CA VAL A 55 -13.03 -28.40 -11.04
C VAL A 55 -12.45 -27.59 -9.87
N PHE A 56 -12.77 -26.30 -9.77
CA PHE A 56 -12.36 -25.48 -8.62
C PHE A 56 -12.97 -25.99 -7.31
N TYR A 57 -14.28 -26.30 -7.28
CA TYR A 57 -14.92 -26.87 -6.09
C TYR A 57 -14.33 -28.20 -5.66
N LEU A 58 -13.90 -29.05 -6.59
CA LEU A 58 -13.20 -30.29 -6.25
C LEU A 58 -11.84 -30.01 -5.60
N VAL A 59 -11.07 -29.07 -6.16
CA VAL A 59 -9.78 -28.63 -5.59
C VAL A 59 -9.96 -28.00 -4.20
N GLU A 60 -10.95 -27.11 -4.02
CA GLU A 60 -11.22 -26.52 -2.70
C GLU A 60 -11.66 -27.58 -1.70
N ARG A 61 -12.59 -28.46 -2.06
CA ARG A 61 -13.05 -29.55 -1.18
C ARG A 61 -11.89 -30.44 -0.68
N CYS A 62 -10.85 -30.65 -1.48
CA CYS A 62 -9.64 -31.37 -1.04
C CYS A 62 -8.81 -30.58 -0.01
N VAL A 63 -8.84 -29.25 -0.05
CA VAL A 63 -8.20 -28.35 0.93
C VAL A 63 -9.09 -28.12 2.17
N ASP A 64 -10.39 -28.41 2.09
CA ASP A 64 -11.33 -28.46 3.23
C ASP A 64 -11.33 -29.81 3.96
N ASP A 65 -10.78 -30.86 3.35
CA ASP A 65 -10.71 -32.18 3.96
C ASP A 65 -9.66 -32.21 5.09
N ALA A 66 -10.14 -32.23 6.34
CA ALA A 66 -9.30 -32.22 7.52
C ALA A 66 -8.45 -33.50 7.68
N GLU A 67 -8.92 -34.66 7.21
CA GLU A 67 -8.14 -35.90 7.24
C GLU A 67 -6.98 -35.83 6.24
N LEU A 68 -7.25 -35.27 5.05
CA LEU A 68 -6.24 -35.04 4.02
C LEU A 68 -5.21 -34.00 4.46
N MET A 69 -5.63 -32.87 5.02
CA MET A 69 -4.73 -31.85 5.56
C MET A 69 -3.91 -32.39 6.75
N GLN A 70 -4.51 -33.18 7.65
CA GLN A 70 -3.76 -33.83 8.73
C GLN A 70 -2.72 -34.83 8.19
N GLY A 71 -3.06 -35.59 7.14
CA GLY A 71 -2.10 -36.45 6.43
C GLY A 71 -0.96 -35.66 5.77
N ALA A 72 -1.26 -34.51 5.17
CA ALA A 72 -0.24 -33.63 4.58
C ALA A 72 0.76 -33.14 5.66
N GLU A 73 0.28 -32.70 6.82
CA GLU A 73 1.12 -32.24 7.92
C GLU A 73 1.99 -33.37 8.52
N THR A 74 1.47 -34.60 8.67
CA THR A 74 2.30 -35.72 9.15
C THR A 74 3.40 -36.09 8.16
N HIS A 75 3.15 -35.97 6.85
CA HIS A 75 4.18 -36.17 5.82
C HIS A 75 5.21 -35.04 5.77
N ASP A 76 4.81 -33.78 5.91
CA ASP A 76 5.72 -32.62 5.93
C ASP A 76 6.67 -32.70 7.15
N MET A 77 6.13 -33.00 8.34
CA MET A 77 6.90 -33.27 9.55
C MET A 77 7.86 -34.46 9.41
N ALA A 78 7.42 -35.57 8.81
CA ALA A 78 8.25 -36.76 8.63
C ALA A 78 9.36 -36.56 7.59
N ALA A 79 9.15 -35.72 6.58
CA ALA A 79 10.13 -35.41 5.55
C ALA A 79 11.26 -34.50 6.05
N GLY A 80 11.06 -33.75 7.14
CA GLY A 80 11.99 -32.72 7.61
C GLY A 80 12.26 -31.64 6.55
N ALA A 81 11.32 -31.47 5.61
CA ALA A 81 11.51 -30.75 4.35
C ALA A 81 10.93 -29.32 4.40
N ALA A 82 11.14 -28.57 3.33
CA ALA A 82 11.07 -27.11 3.28
C ALA A 82 9.65 -26.48 3.27
N ASP A 83 8.77 -26.87 4.20
CA ASP A 83 7.39 -26.33 4.36
C ASP A 83 6.53 -26.42 3.06
N THR A 84 6.83 -27.37 2.16
CA THR A 84 6.21 -27.45 0.82
C THR A 84 4.91 -28.22 0.76
N ILE A 85 4.64 -29.11 1.72
CA ILE A 85 3.44 -29.96 1.79
C ILE A 85 2.57 -29.60 3.02
N ALA A 86 3.02 -28.68 3.87
CA ALA A 86 2.24 -28.17 5.00
C ALA A 86 0.84 -27.68 4.57
N PRO A 87 -0.25 -27.93 5.34
CA PRO A 87 -1.62 -27.49 5.01
C PRO A 87 -1.77 -25.99 4.73
N ILE A 88 -0.92 -25.19 5.37
CA ILE A 88 -0.86 -23.75 5.17
C ILE A 88 -0.40 -23.35 3.75
N ALA A 89 0.41 -24.19 3.09
CA ALA A 89 0.81 -24.02 1.70
C ALA A 89 -0.37 -24.27 0.74
N PHE A 90 -1.19 -25.28 1.01
CA PHE A 90 -2.43 -25.54 0.26
C PHE A 90 -3.41 -24.38 0.36
N ILE A 91 -3.63 -23.86 1.58
CA ILE A 91 -4.53 -22.72 1.79
C ILE A 91 -3.98 -21.46 1.10
N GLN A 92 -2.66 -21.22 1.16
CA GLN A 92 -2.03 -20.11 0.43
C GLN A 92 -2.19 -20.25 -1.09
N ALA A 93 -1.92 -21.44 -1.63
CA ALA A 93 -2.00 -21.69 -3.07
C ALA A 93 -3.46 -21.59 -3.59
N LEU A 94 -4.44 -22.05 -2.80
CA LEU A 94 -5.86 -21.84 -3.09
C LEU A 94 -6.23 -20.35 -3.06
N ALA A 95 -5.76 -19.60 -2.06
CA ALA A 95 -6.01 -18.16 -1.96
C ALA A 95 -5.40 -17.36 -3.13
N LEU A 96 -4.20 -17.72 -3.56
CA LEU A 96 -3.55 -17.16 -4.76
C LEU A 96 -4.33 -17.51 -6.04
N LEU A 97 -4.83 -18.74 -6.14
CA LEU A 97 -5.69 -19.15 -7.27
C LEU A 97 -6.99 -18.33 -7.30
N MET A 98 -7.67 -18.17 -6.17
CA MET A 98 -8.88 -17.33 -6.09
C MET A 98 -8.59 -15.87 -6.47
N THR A 99 -7.44 -15.33 -6.03
CA THR A 99 -6.99 -13.99 -6.40
C THR A 99 -6.77 -13.87 -7.91
N ALA A 100 -6.06 -14.83 -8.52
CA ALA A 100 -5.78 -14.86 -9.96
C ALA A 100 -7.08 -14.97 -10.81
N ILE A 101 -8.05 -15.77 -10.36
CA ILE A 101 -9.36 -15.86 -11.03
C ILE A 101 -10.12 -14.54 -10.87
N CYS A 102 -10.15 -13.93 -9.69
CA CYS A 102 -10.76 -12.61 -9.50
C CYS A 102 -10.12 -11.54 -10.39
N SER A 103 -8.79 -11.49 -10.47
CA SER A 103 -8.03 -10.63 -11.40
C SER A 103 -8.50 -10.82 -12.85
N SER A 104 -8.61 -12.07 -13.31
CA SER A 104 -9.10 -12.39 -14.65
C SER A 104 -10.58 -12.03 -14.90
N VAL A 105 -11.40 -11.94 -13.85
CA VAL A 105 -12.80 -11.49 -13.92
C VAL A 105 -12.91 -9.96 -13.97
N VAL A 106 -12.07 -9.25 -13.20
CA VAL A 106 -12.03 -7.78 -13.18
C VAL A 106 -11.33 -7.21 -14.43
N GLY A 107 -10.50 -8.03 -15.11
CA GLY A 107 -9.88 -7.69 -16.38
C GLY A 107 -8.46 -7.12 -16.26
N ASP A 108 -7.74 -7.45 -15.19
CA ASP A 108 -6.33 -7.08 -15.00
C ASP A 108 -5.51 -8.33 -14.66
N ASP A 109 -4.61 -8.71 -15.56
CA ASP A 109 -3.68 -9.84 -15.37
C ASP A 109 -2.31 -9.38 -14.82
N ASP A 110 -2.00 -8.08 -14.81
CA ASP A 110 -0.66 -7.54 -14.55
C ASP A 110 -0.49 -6.95 -13.13
N ASN A 111 -1.53 -6.30 -12.58
CA ASN A 111 -1.45 -5.68 -11.25
C ASN A 111 -1.99 -6.57 -10.12
N ALA A 112 -1.50 -6.32 -8.90
CA ALA A 112 -2.08 -6.93 -7.70
C ALA A 112 -3.56 -6.53 -7.54
N LEU A 113 -4.45 -7.53 -7.42
CA LEU A 113 -5.91 -7.37 -7.40
C LEU A 113 -6.41 -6.21 -6.53
N MET A 114 -5.88 -6.05 -5.32
CA MET A 114 -6.29 -4.98 -4.40
C MET A 114 -5.91 -3.58 -4.89
N ALA A 115 -4.72 -3.42 -5.49
CA ALA A 115 -4.26 -2.16 -6.02
C ALA A 115 -5.11 -1.75 -7.23
N HIS A 116 -5.40 -2.70 -8.12
CA HIS A 116 -6.30 -2.47 -9.25
C HIS A 116 -7.72 -2.09 -8.78
N VAL A 117 -8.33 -2.90 -7.90
CA VAL A 117 -9.67 -2.63 -7.35
C VAL A 117 -9.71 -1.25 -6.67
N LEU A 118 -8.69 -0.89 -5.88
CA LEU A 118 -8.61 0.42 -5.24
C LEU A 118 -8.49 1.57 -6.26
N LEU A 119 -7.71 1.42 -7.32
CA LEU A 119 -7.60 2.41 -8.39
C LEU A 119 -8.94 2.62 -9.11
N ARG A 120 -9.69 1.56 -9.42
CA ARG A 120 -11.03 1.66 -10.03
C ARG A 120 -12.02 2.37 -9.11
N VAL A 121 -12.06 1.98 -7.84
CA VAL A 121 -12.91 2.62 -6.82
C VAL A 121 -12.55 4.11 -6.68
N ALA A 122 -11.26 4.46 -6.70
CA ALA A 122 -10.77 5.83 -6.62
C ALA A 122 -10.99 6.66 -7.90
N ALA A 123 -11.21 6.01 -9.05
CA ALA A 123 -11.65 6.62 -10.30
C ALA A 123 -13.18 6.86 -10.35
N GLY A 124 -13.92 6.41 -9.35
CA GLY A 124 -15.39 6.48 -9.33
C GLY A 124 -16.07 5.43 -10.22
N GLU A 125 -15.33 4.43 -10.73
CA GLU A 125 -15.90 3.32 -11.47
C GLU A 125 -16.66 2.41 -10.50
N ALA A 126 -17.98 2.41 -10.61
CA ALA A 126 -18.82 1.52 -9.83
C ALA A 126 -18.57 0.06 -10.28
N LEU A 127 -17.93 -0.73 -9.42
CA LEU A 127 -17.80 -2.20 -9.55
C LEU A 127 -19.13 -2.95 -9.28
N GLY A 128 -20.26 -2.24 -9.23
CA GLY A 128 -21.54 -2.84 -8.89
C GLY A 128 -22.22 -3.46 -10.09
N ALA A 129 -22.64 -4.71 -9.96
CA ALA A 129 -23.77 -5.20 -10.74
C ALA A 129 -24.96 -4.22 -10.57
N LYS A 130 -25.74 -4.00 -11.64
CA LYS A 130 -26.90 -3.10 -11.62
C LYS A 130 -27.74 -3.37 -10.37
N SER A 131 -27.93 -2.32 -9.57
CA SER A 131 -28.69 -2.43 -8.32
C SER A 131 -30.12 -2.83 -8.65
N ASN A 132 -30.43 -4.11 -8.49
CA ASN A 132 -31.80 -4.58 -8.50
C ASN A 132 -32.41 -4.14 -7.16
N PRO A 133 -33.40 -3.22 -7.13
CA PRO A 133 -33.93 -2.66 -5.88
C PRO A 133 -34.76 -3.67 -5.05
N TYR A 134 -34.77 -4.94 -5.46
CA TYR A 134 -35.47 -6.04 -4.79
C TYR A 134 -34.53 -7.18 -4.41
N LEU A 135 -33.83 -7.02 -3.29
CA LEU A 135 -33.42 -8.14 -2.44
C LEU A 135 -34.11 -8.00 -1.09
N PRO A 136 -35.15 -8.80 -0.78
CA PRO A 136 -35.81 -8.75 0.51
C PRO A 136 -34.87 -9.23 1.61
N ALA A 137 -34.89 -8.54 2.74
CA ALA A 137 -34.19 -8.98 3.95
C ALA A 137 -34.87 -10.26 4.49
N GLY A 138 -34.36 -11.43 4.10
CA GLY A 138 -34.87 -12.72 4.58
C GLY A 138 -34.93 -13.79 3.50
N ALA A 139 -33.76 -14.28 3.06
CA ALA A 139 -33.65 -15.58 2.39
C ALA A 139 -32.61 -16.40 3.15
N ALA A 140 -33.08 -17.21 4.11
CA ALA A 140 -32.25 -18.24 4.71
C ALA A 140 -31.98 -19.32 3.64
N VAL A 141 -30.71 -19.66 3.44
CA VAL A 141 -30.35 -20.82 2.60
C VAL A 141 -30.53 -22.06 3.46
N ASP A 142 -31.51 -22.88 3.11
CA ASP A 142 -31.76 -24.16 3.78
C ASP A 142 -30.55 -25.09 3.62
N ALA A 143 -29.88 -25.38 4.74
CA ALA A 143 -28.95 -26.49 4.87
C ALA A 143 -29.68 -27.68 5.53
N PRO A 144 -29.45 -28.93 5.10
CA PRO A 144 -30.15 -30.08 5.66
C PRO A 144 -29.71 -30.38 7.11
N SER A 145 -30.64 -30.16 8.05
CA SER A 145 -30.82 -30.77 9.39
C SER A 145 -29.58 -31.44 10.04
N SER A 146 -28.95 -30.80 11.04
CA SER A 146 -29.18 -30.97 12.51
C SER A 146 -28.58 -32.23 13.16
N PRO A 147 -28.41 -32.32 14.50
CA PRO A 147 -28.70 -31.37 15.60
C PRO A 147 -27.43 -31.00 16.44
N ALA A 148 -27.40 -30.15 17.48
CA ALA A 148 -28.19 -28.99 17.94
C ALA A 148 -27.39 -28.33 19.11
N TYR A 149 -27.51 -27.01 19.38
CA TYR A 149 -27.37 -26.44 20.74
C TYR A 149 -27.87 -24.97 20.83
N VAL A 150 -29.07 -24.81 21.41
CA VAL A 150 -29.62 -23.77 22.33
C VAL A 150 -29.25 -22.26 22.21
N HIS A 151 -30.32 -21.43 22.34
CA HIS A 151 -30.38 -19.95 22.39
C HIS A 151 -29.42 -19.28 23.42
N SER A 152 -29.00 -18.01 23.27
CA SER A 152 -29.82 -16.78 23.39
C SER A 152 -28.91 -15.53 23.34
N ASN A 153 -29.33 -14.27 23.14
CA ASN A 153 -30.63 -13.65 22.80
C ASN A 153 -30.39 -12.28 22.10
N ILE A 154 -31.44 -11.60 21.61
CA ILE A 154 -31.36 -10.23 21.04
C ILE A 154 -32.41 -9.32 21.71
N THR A 155 -32.01 -8.12 22.11
CA THR A 155 -32.94 -7.05 22.54
C THR A 155 -33.05 -6.00 21.43
N GLN A 156 -34.29 -5.67 21.05
CA GLN A 156 -34.61 -4.72 19.98
C GLN A 156 -34.24 -3.27 20.34
N LEU A 157 -33.85 -2.46 19.35
CA LEU A 157 -34.07 -1.01 19.41
C LEU A 157 -34.33 -0.44 18.01
N SER A 158 -35.10 0.63 17.97
CA SER A 158 -35.96 1.01 16.83
C SER A 158 -35.35 1.99 15.85
N VAL A 159 -35.84 1.89 14.60
CA VAL A 159 -35.59 2.81 13.48
C VAL A 159 -35.96 4.26 13.81
N VAL A 160 -35.09 5.20 13.41
CA VAL A 160 -35.48 6.57 13.07
C VAL A 160 -34.91 6.87 11.67
N SER A 161 -35.79 7.12 10.71
CA SER A 161 -35.39 7.53 9.36
C SER A 161 -35.04 9.02 9.33
N GLY A 162 -33.88 9.34 8.77
CA GLY A 162 -33.50 10.70 8.37
C GLY A 162 -32.93 10.62 6.96
N THR A 163 -33.70 11.06 5.97
CA THR A 163 -33.26 11.20 4.59
C THR A 163 -32.53 12.52 4.42
N ASP A 164 -31.33 12.50 3.83
CA ASP A 164 -30.91 13.57 2.92
C ASP A 164 -29.92 13.02 1.90
N GLY A 165 -30.06 13.46 0.65
CA GLY A 165 -29.41 12.83 -0.49
C GLY A 165 -28.12 13.52 -0.92
N LEU A 166 -27.12 12.72 -1.28
CA LEU A 166 -26.02 13.16 -2.15
C LEU A 166 -26.16 12.42 -3.49
N ALA A 167 -26.29 13.18 -4.58
CA ALA A 167 -26.43 12.61 -5.92
C ALA A 167 -25.08 12.06 -6.40
N THR A 168 -24.96 10.73 -6.48
CA THR A 168 -23.78 10.06 -7.03
C THR A 168 -23.76 10.15 -8.55
N THR A 169 -22.72 10.77 -9.09
CA THR A 169 -22.46 10.88 -10.53
C THR A 169 -22.30 9.49 -11.16
N GLN A 170 -23.04 9.21 -12.23
CA GLN A 170 -22.95 7.95 -12.96
C GLN A 170 -21.69 7.92 -13.84
N GLY A 171 -20.56 7.49 -13.26
CA GLY A 171 -19.42 6.99 -14.02
C GLY A 171 -19.78 5.67 -14.73
N SER A 172 -19.09 5.35 -15.83
CA SER A 172 -19.26 4.09 -16.54
C SER A 172 -18.94 2.90 -15.63
N ALA A 173 -19.99 2.21 -15.17
CA ALA A 173 -19.87 1.04 -14.31
C ALA A 173 -19.23 -0.13 -15.06
N LEU A 174 -18.49 -0.96 -14.33
CA LEU A 174 -18.25 -2.33 -14.78
C LEU A 174 -19.56 -3.10 -14.61
N ASP A 175 -20.34 -3.19 -15.68
CA ASP A 175 -21.42 -4.17 -15.80
C ASP A 175 -20.80 -5.58 -15.83
N PHE A 176 -20.53 -6.14 -14.65
CA PHE A 176 -20.24 -7.57 -14.51
C PHE A 176 -21.43 -8.38 -15.04
N SER A 177 -21.15 -9.42 -15.82
CA SER A 177 -22.15 -10.45 -16.15
C SER A 177 -22.66 -11.10 -14.85
N ASP A 178 -23.94 -11.50 -14.81
CA ASP A 178 -24.53 -12.17 -13.64
C ASP A 178 -23.67 -13.38 -13.20
N ALA A 179 -23.16 -14.15 -14.15
CA ALA A 179 -22.25 -15.28 -13.90
C ALA A 179 -20.91 -14.85 -13.25
N GLN A 180 -20.34 -13.70 -13.64
CA GLN A 180 -19.14 -13.14 -13.02
C GLN A 180 -19.41 -12.66 -11.59
N ALA A 181 -20.56 -12.01 -11.36
CA ALA A 181 -20.99 -11.57 -10.04
C ALA A 181 -21.23 -12.76 -9.09
N ASP A 182 -21.80 -13.86 -9.59
CA ASP A 182 -22.01 -15.08 -8.81
C ASP A 182 -20.69 -15.80 -8.47
N VAL A 183 -19.72 -15.85 -9.40
CA VAL A 183 -18.35 -16.34 -9.13
C VAL A 183 -17.66 -15.51 -8.05
N LEU A 184 -17.69 -14.17 -8.17
CA LEU A 184 -17.12 -13.27 -7.16
C LEU A 184 -17.80 -13.41 -5.80
N ARG A 185 -19.14 -13.59 -5.76
CA ARG A 185 -19.89 -13.82 -4.52
C ARG A 185 -19.47 -15.13 -3.86
N CYS A 186 -19.36 -16.21 -4.66
CA CYS A 186 -18.93 -17.51 -4.17
C CYS A 186 -17.53 -17.44 -3.56
N PHE A 187 -16.55 -16.91 -4.30
CA PHE A 187 -15.19 -16.77 -3.81
C PHE A 187 -15.08 -15.87 -2.59
N SER A 188 -15.89 -14.81 -2.50
CA SER A 188 -15.93 -13.97 -1.30
C SER A 188 -16.37 -14.74 -0.07
N VAL A 189 -17.43 -15.56 -0.19
CA VAL A 189 -17.92 -16.41 0.91
C VAL A 189 -16.89 -17.48 1.30
N MET A 190 -16.25 -18.11 0.31
CA MET A 190 -15.19 -19.11 0.55
C MET A 190 -13.97 -18.46 1.22
N ALA A 191 -13.55 -17.28 0.76
CA ALA A 191 -12.41 -16.57 1.32
C ALA A 191 -12.65 -16.14 2.77
N LEU A 192 -13.88 -15.72 3.11
CA LEU A 192 -14.29 -15.44 4.49
C LEU A 192 -14.19 -16.69 5.37
N LYS A 193 -14.68 -17.84 4.92
CA LYS A 193 -14.55 -19.12 5.66
C LYS A 193 -13.08 -19.48 5.90
N LYS A 194 -12.23 -19.38 4.87
CA LYS A 194 -10.80 -19.67 4.98
C LYS A 194 -10.05 -18.68 5.89
N LEU A 195 -10.46 -17.41 5.88
CA LEU A 195 -9.90 -16.39 6.77
C LEU A 195 -10.27 -16.66 8.23
N GLU A 196 -11.53 -17.03 8.52
CA GLU A 196 -11.94 -17.48 9.86
C GLU A 196 -11.21 -18.75 10.30
N LEU A 197 -10.99 -19.71 9.39
CA LEU A 197 -10.25 -20.95 9.64
C LEU A 197 -8.80 -20.66 10.07
N LEU A 198 -8.12 -19.74 9.36
CA LEU A 198 -6.77 -19.27 9.71
C LEU A 198 -6.72 -18.34 10.94
N ASP A 199 -7.84 -17.75 11.36
CA ASP A 199 -7.96 -16.97 12.61
C ASP A 199 -8.25 -17.86 13.82
N ARG A 200 -8.99 -18.96 13.65
CA ARG A 200 -9.26 -19.95 14.70
C ARG A 200 -8.04 -20.82 15.00
N GLY A 201 -7.24 -21.14 13.99
CA GLY A 201 -6.07 -22.01 14.13
C GLY A 201 -6.46 -23.47 14.30
N GLU A 202 -7.05 -24.06 13.25
CA GLU A 202 -7.42 -25.48 13.20
C GLU A 202 -6.22 -26.40 13.55
N PRO A 203 -6.44 -27.57 14.18
CA PRO A 203 -5.37 -28.36 14.80
C PRO A 203 -4.32 -28.92 13.82
N TYR A 204 -4.65 -28.99 12.53
CA TYR A 204 -3.73 -29.37 11.46
C TYR A 204 -2.90 -28.19 10.90
N ILE A 205 -3.13 -26.95 11.35
CA ILE A 205 -2.39 -25.76 10.93
C ILE A 205 -1.39 -25.37 12.01
N VAL A 206 -0.14 -25.78 11.82
CA VAL A 206 0.92 -25.61 12.80
C VAL A 206 1.81 -24.42 12.45
N TYR A 207 1.66 -23.30 13.19
CA TYR A 207 2.46 -22.07 13.06
C TYR A 207 3.83 -22.13 13.80
N SER A 208 4.46 -23.30 13.90
CA SER A 208 5.66 -23.53 14.72
C SER A 208 6.91 -22.79 14.22
N THR A 209 6.99 -22.49 12.92
CA THR A 209 8.13 -21.81 12.30
C THR A 209 7.75 -20.40 11.83
N MET A 210 8.73 -19.49 11.80
CA MET A 210 8.55 -18.15 11.24
C MET A 210 8.23 -18.18 9.73
N ALA A 211 8.66 -19.23 9.02
CA ALA A 211 8.33 -19.43 7.61
C ALA A 211 6.83 -19.74 7.45
N ARG A 212 6.31 -20.74 8.17
CA ARG A 212 4.88 -21.09 8.22
C ARG A 212 4.02 -19.91 8.67
N LEU A 213 4.46 -19.11 9.65
CA LEU A 213 3.76 -17.90 10.07
C LEU A 213 3.65 -16.84 8.95
N LYS A 214 4.75 -16.55 8.25
CA LYS A 214 4.75 -15.67 7.07
C LYS A 214 3.87 -16.21 5.95
N GLN A 215 3.88 -17.53 5.75
CA GLN A 215 3.04 -18.20 4.76
C GLN A 215 1.55 -18.01 5.08
N GLY A 216 1.18 -18.10 6.35
CA GLY A 216 -0.15 -17.75 6.84
C GLY A 216 -0.54 -16.30 6.59
N TYR A 217 0.39 -15.35 6.80
CA TYR A 217 0.15 -13.95 6.47
C TYR A 217 -0.01 -13.72 4.96
N GLY A 218 0.76 -14.40 4.11
CA GLY A 218 0.57 -14.39 2.65
C GLY A 218 -0.77 -14.98 2.21
N ALA A 219 -1.23 -16.06 2.86
CA ALA A 219 -2.56 -16.63 2.64
C ALA A 219 -3.66 -15.64 3.06
N LYS A 220 -3.59 -15.07 4.28
CA LYS A 220 -4.56 -14.06 4.77
C LYS A 220 -4.60 -12.82 3.88
N SER A 221 -3.44 -12.31 3.45
CA SER A 221 -3.32 -11.20 2.50
C SER A 221 -4.06 -11.49 1.18
N SER A 222 -3.86 -12.67 0.60
CA SER A 222 -4.53 -13.09 -0.65
C SER A 222 -6.04 -13.28 -0.47
N LEU A 223 -6.48 -13.87 0.65
CA LEU A 223 -7.91 -14.00 0.97
C LEU A 223 -8.58 -12.63 1.20
N LEU A 224 -7.90 -11.70 1.88
CA LEU A 224 -8.37 -10.33 2.05
C LEU A 224 -8.50 -9.60 0.70
N ALA A 225 -7.66 -9.90 -0.29
CA ALA A 225 -7.79 -9.34 -1.64
C ALA A 225 -9.09 -9.76 -2.33
N VAL A 226 -9.43 -11.05 -2.24
CA VAL A 226 -10.70 -11.60 -2.77
C VAL A 226 -11.90 -10.99 -2.04
N VAL A 227 -11.86 -10.90 -0.71
CA VAL A 227 -12.92 -10.27 0.09
C VAL A 227 -13.08 -8.79 -0.26
N ALA A 228 -11.97 -8.05 -0.42
CA ALA A 228 -12.00 -6.64 -0.79
C ALA A 228 -12.57 -6.42 -2.20
N CYS A 229 -12.30 -7.31 -3.15
CA CYS A 229 -12.93 -7.32 -4.48
C CYS A 229 -14.45 -7.51 -4.36
N GLY A 230 -14.91 -8.49 -3.58
CA GLY A 230 -16.33 -8.72 -3.32
C GLY A 230 -17.02 -7.54 -2.62
N MET A 231 -16.32 -6.87 -1.69
CA MET A 231 -16.81 -5.66 -1.02
C MET A 231 -16.89 -4.46 -1.97
N ALA A 232 -15.88 -4.25 -2.82
CA ALA A 232 -15.90 -3.20 -3.83
C ALA A 232 -17.06 -3.40 -4.81
N ALA A 233 -17.34 -4.65 -5.20
CA ALA A 233 -18.49 -5.03 -6.02
C ALA A 233 -19.86 -5.01 -5.30
N GLY A 234 -19.91 -4.73 -4.00
CA GLY A 234 -21.15 -4.70 -3.21
C GLY A 234 -21.74 -6.08 -2.87
N LEU A 235 -20.98 -7.16 -3.10
CA LEU A 235 -21.38 -8.55 -2.84
C LEU A 235 -21.14 -8.99 -1.38
N VAL A 236 -20.30 -8.23 -0.64
CA VAL A 236 -19.95 -8.49 0.76
C VAL A 236 -20.29 -7.27 1.62
N ALA A 237 -20.88 -7.50 2.79
CA ALA A 237 -21.27 -6.44 3.72
C ALA A 237 -20.05 -5.66 4.27
N VAL A 238 -20.18 -4.34 4.32
CA VAL A 238 -19.13 -3.41 4.80
C VAL A 238 -18.71 -3.73 6.25
N GLU A 239 -19.65 -4.14 7.11
CA GLU A 239 -19.39 -4.53 8.50
C GLU A 239 -18.45 -5.74 8.64
N THR A 240 -18.47 -6.66 7.68
CA THR A 240 -17.54 -7.80 7.67
C THR A 240 -16.12 -7.32 7.41
N GLY A 241 -15.91 -6.45 6.42
CA GLY A 241 -14.61 -5.83 6.16
C GLY A 241 -14.11 -4.97 7.33
N LYS A 242 -14.99 -4.15 7.92
CA LYS A 242 -14.68 -3.39 9.15
C LYS A 242 -14.20 -4.29 10.27
N ARG A 243 -14.81 -5.45 10.48
CA ARG A 243 -14.40 -6.42 11.51
C ARG A 243 -12.98 -6.91 11.27
N PHE A 244 -12.67 -7.38 10.06
CA PHE A 244 -11.33 -7.88 9.72
C PHE A 244 -10.27 -6.77 9.75
N PHE A 245 -10.56 -5.60 9.20
CA PHE A 245 -9.66 -4.44 9.25
C PHE A 245 -9.33 -4.04 10.70
N ASN A 246 -10.34 -3.86 11.56
CA ASN A 246 -10.12 -3.50 12.96
C ASN A 246 -9.45 -4.63 13.77
N SER A 247 -9.67 -5.91 13.41
CA SER A 247 -8.98 -7.05 14.03
C SER A 247 -7.49 -7.02 13.68
N ALA A 248 -7.15 -6.94 12.39
CA ALA A 248 -5.77 -6.93 11.91
C ALA A 248 -4.97 -5.71 12.42
N VAL A 249 -5.55 -4.51 12.37
CA VAL A 249 -4.90 -3.27 12.86
C VAL A 249 -4.60 -3.31 14.37
N ARG A 250 -5.35 -4.08 15.16
CA ARG A 250 -5.07 -4.25 16.60
C ARG A 250 -3.82 -5.09 16.87
N ILE A 251 -3.46 -6.02 15.99
CA ILE A 251 -2.32 -6.92 16.16
C ILE A 251 -1.11 -6.32 15.44
N TYR A 252 -0.35 -5.49 16.17
CA TYR A 252 0.76 -4.73 15.60
C TYR A 252 1.80 -5.60 14.89
N ASP A 253 2.17 -6.75 15.45
CA ASP A 253 3.16 -7.67 14.85
C ASP A 253 2.69 -8.26 13.51
N THR A 254 1.39 -8.50 13.35
CA THR A 254 0.77 -8.90 12.08
C THR A 254 0.84 -7.78 11.05
N MET A 255 0.71 -6.52 11.50
CA MET A 255 0.92 -5.34 10.65
C MET A 255 2.41 -5.04 10.36
N LEU A 256 3.36 -5.82 10.88
CA LEU A 256 4.78 -5.73 10.48
C LEU A 256 5.15 -6.70 9.35
N ASP A 257 4.25 -7.62 8.98
CA ASP A 257 4.46 -8.47 7.83
C ASP A 257 4.29 -7.70 6.50
N ALA A 258 5.11 -8.05 5.52
CA ALA A 258 5.18 -7.38 4.23
C ALA A 258 3.87 -7.43 3.44
N HIS A 259 3.22 -8.59 3.41
CA HIS A 259 2.03 -8.81 2.60
C HIS A 259 0.78 -8.36 3.36
N MET A 260 0.72 -8.67 4.65
CA MET A 260 -0.45 -8.35 5.46
C MET A 260 -0.64 -6.84 5.68
N SER A 261 0.45 -6.09 5.94
CA SER A 261 0.38 -4.64 6.17
C SER A 261 -0.21 -3.88 4.98
N VAL A 262 0.32 -4.16 3.78
CA VAL A 262 -0.14 -3.57 2.51
C VAL A 262 -1.59 -3.94 2.25
N SER A 263 -1.97 -5.23 2.35
CA SER A 263 -3.34 -5.68 2.11
C SER A 263 -4.34 -5.10 3.11
N VAL A 264 -3.99 -4.97 4.39
CA VAL A 264 -4.89 -4.42 5.41
C VAL A 264 -5.09 -2.91 5.20
N LEU A 265 -4.05 -2.15 4.85
CA LEU A 265 -4.22 -0.73 4.51
C LEU A 265 -4.95 -0.52 3.16
N GLN A 266 -4.76 -1.39 2.17
CA GLN A 266 -5.54 -1.38 0.93
C GLN A 266 -7.01 -1.71 1.18
N LEU A 267 -7.33 -2.69 2.03
CA LEU A 267 -8.70 -2.97 2.46
C LEU A 267 -9.28 -1.76 3.19
N GLY A 268 -8.52 -1.15 4.10
CA GLY A 268 -8.92 0.06 4.81
C GLY A 268 -9.16 1.26 3.88
N ALA A 269 -8.36 1.39 2.81
CA ALA A 269 -8.55 2.39 1.77
C ALA A 269 -9.83 2.15 0.97
N ILE A 270 -10.06 0.93 0.47
CA ILE A 270 -11.31 0.54 -0.23
C ILE A 270 -12.54 0.76 0.68
N LEU A 271 -12.40 0.43 1.97
CA LEU A 271 -13.41 0.63 3.00
C LEU A 271 -13.77 2.11 3.21
N VAL A 272 -12.82 3.04 3.14
CA VAL A 272 -13.07 4.49 3.29
C VAL A 272 -14.01 5.05 2.22
N PHE A 273 -13.97 4.51 1.00
CA PHE A 273 -14.93 4.85 -0.07
C PHE A 273 -16.38 4.38 0.21
N ARG A 274 -16.56 3.48 1.19
CA ARG A 274 -17.87 2.97 1.62
C ARG A 274 -18.31 3.52 2.98
N ASP A 275 -17.37 3.78 3.89
CA ASP A 275 -17.60 4.43 5.18
C ASP A 275 -16.34 5.21 5.63
N THR A 276 -16.46 6.54 5.64
CA THR A 276 -15.38 7.47 6.01
C THR A 276 -14.99 7.42 7.49
N ALA A 277 -15.82 6.85 8.39
CA ALA A 277 -15.49 6.69 9.81
C ALA A 277 -14.20 5.87 10.03
N ILE A 278 -13.89 4.97 9.09
CA ILE A 278 -12.73 4.08 9.08
C ILE A 278 -11.42 4.88 8.89
N GLY A 279 -11.49 6.09 8.31
CA GLY A 279 -10.35 6.96 8.05
C GLY A 279 -9.51 7.29 9.28
N SER A 280 -10.14 7.37 10.46
CA SER A 280 -9.45 7.61 11.74
C SER A 280 -8.55 6.43 12.16
N SER A 281 -9.06 5.19 12.05
CA SER A 281 -8.29 3.97 12.27
C SER A 281 -7.21 3.77 11.21
N LEU A 282 -7.52 4.04 9.94
CA LEU A 282 -6.57 3.97 8.82
C LEU A 282 -5.39 4.93 9.04
N THR A 283 -5.68 6.19 9.37
CA THR A 283 -4.69 7.22 9.71
C THR A 283 -3.76 6.78 10.83
N ARG A 284 -4.32 6.25 11.93
CA ARG A 284 -3.52 5.79 13.08
C ARG A 284 -2.66 4.57 12.74
N ALA A 285 -3.20 3.61 12.00
CA ALA A 285 -2.47 2.42 11.57
C ALA A 285 -1.28 2.81 10.67
N PHE A 286 -1.55 3.58 9.62
CA PHE A 286 -0.57 4.05 8.65
C PHE A 286 0.56 4.86 9.30
N THR A 287 0.22 5.91 10.05
CA THR A 287 1.22 6.76 10.72
C THR A 287 2.08 5.98 11.74
N SER A 288 1.51 4.98 12.43
CA SER A 288 2.26 4.10 13.32
C SER A 288 3.18 3.12 12.59
N LEU A 289 2.88 2.74 11.35
CA LEU A 289 3.73 1.85 10.54
C LEU A 289 4.88 2.61 9.89
N VAL A 290 4.63 3.80 9.35
CA VAL A 290 5.69 4.67 8.79
C VAL A 290 6.72 5.05 9.87
N ALA A 291 6.29 5.17 11.13
CA ALA A 291 7.16 5.38 12.29
C ALA A 291 8.08 4.18 12.64
N ASN A 292 7.93 3.02 11.99
CA ASN A 292 8.68 1.82 12.32
C ASN A 292 9.94 1.67 11.43
N PRO A 293 11.17 1.61 12.00
CA PRO A 293 12.40 1.45 11.23
C PRO A 293 12.58 0.08 10.56
N ARG A 294 11.69 -0.90 10.86
CA ARG A 294 11.64 -2.21 10.18
C ARG A 294 10.84 -2.20 8.88
N LEU A 295 10.03 -1.17 8.64
CA LEU A 295 9.21 -1.05 7.43
C LEU A 295 10.11 -0.90 6.18
N SER A 296 9.86 -1.70 5.15
CA SER A 296 10.58 -1.59 3.87
C SER A 296 10.14 -0.34 3.09
N PRO A 297 11.01 0.26 2.25
CA PRO A 297 10.63 1.41 1.44
C PRO A 297 9.52 1.07 0.43
N GLU A 298 9.54 -0.14 -0.14
CA GLU A 298 8.53 -0.64 -1.07
C GLU A 298 7.15 -0.78 -0.40
N GLN A 299 7.10 -1.33 0.82
CA GLN A 299 5.88 -1.40 1.62
C GLN A 299 5.38 0.00 1.94
N CYS A 300 6.28 0.91 2.36
CA CYS A 300 5.93 2.29 2.63
C CYS A 300 5.30 2.95 1.41
N GLN A 301 5.90 2.76 0.22
CA GLN A 301 5.39 3.31 -1.04
C GLN A 301 3.98 2.80 -1.36
N ALA A 302 3.79 1.47 -1.43
CA ALA A 302 2.51 0.86 -1.77
C ALA A 302 1.38 1.22 -0.77
N MET A 303 1.69 1.25 0.52
CA MET A 303 0.77 1.69 1.57
C MET A 303 0.40 3.17 1.43
N SER A 304 1.37 4.02 1.14
CA SER A 304 1.17 5.48 1.06
C SER A 304 0.37 5.89 -0.17
N GLN A 305 0.61 5.25 -1.32
CA GLN A 305 -0.25 5.37 -2.50
C GLN A 305 -1.69 4.98 -2.18
N SER A 306 -1.88 3.84 -1.50
CA SER A 306 -3.21 3.34 -1.13
C SER A 306 -3.95 4.28 -0.19
N VAL A 307 -3.26 4.85 0.81
CA VAL A 307 -3.83 5.84 1.74
C VAL A 307 -4.08 7.18 1.06
N GLY A 308 -3.23 7.62 0.12
CA GLY A 308 -3.46 8.84 -0.67
C GLY A 308 -4.64 8.73 -1.63
N LEU A 309 -4.88 7.55 -2.23
CA LEU A 309 -6.11 7.30 -3.01
C LEU A 309 -7.35 7.43 -2.12
N ALA A 310 -7.35 6.85 -0.91
CA ALA A 310 -8.42 7.06 0.07
C ALA A 310 -8.54 8.54 0.52
N GLY A 311 -7.42 9.27 0.53
CA GLY A 311 -7.35 10.71 0.81
C GLY A 311 -8.28 11.58 -0.04
N ARG A 312 -8.66 11.12 -1.25
CA ARG A 312 -9.62 11.79 -2.14
C ARG A 312 -11.05 11.86 -1.58
N VAL A 313 -11.41 10.97 -0.64
CA VAL A 313 -12.75 10.87 -0.03
C VAL A 313 -12.72 11.13 1.47
N LEU A 314 -11.53 11.17 2.09
CA LEU A 314 -11.36 11.65 3.45
C LEU A 314 -11.60 13.15 3.53
N THR A 315 -12.08 13.62 4.68
CA THR A 315 -12.16 15.06 4.96
C THR A 315 -10.76 15.68 4.97
N GLN A 316 -10.65 16.92 4.49
CA GLN A 316 -9.39 17.65 4.43
C GLN A 316 -8.64 17.62 5.76
N ASP A 317 -9.34 17.83 6.90
CA ASP A 317 -8.77 17.75 8.25
C ASP A 317 -8.05 16.43 8.56
N VAL A 318 -8.54 15.29 8.05
CA VAL A 318 -7.91 13.98 8.25
C VAL A 318 -6.64 13.87 7.41
N VAL A 319 -6.66 14.32 6.15
CA VAL A 319 -5.48 14.33 5.28
C VAL A 319 -4.40 15.27 5.82
N VAL A 320 -4.81 16.46 6.26
CA VAL A 320 -3.98 17.43 6.99
C VAL A 320 -3.37 16.80 8.24
N THR A 321 -4.16 16.08 9.03
CA THR A 321 -3.69 15.36 10.23
C THR A 321 -2.65 14.29 9.90
N ILE A 322 -2.83 13.52 8.81
CA ILE A 322 -1.82 12.55 8.33
C ILE A 322 -0.51 13.29 7.99
N ILE A 323 -0.56 14.36 7.20
CA ILE A 323 0.64 15.10 6.79
C ILE A 323 1.37 15.72 7.99
N TYR A 324 0.65 16.31 8.96
CA TYR A 324 1.27 16.80 10.18
C TYR A 324 1.90 15.68 11.01
N ALA A 325 1.23 14.53 11.14
CA ALA A 325 1.77 13.38 11.86
C ALA A 325 3.06 12.85 11.22
N LEU A 326 3.11 12.74 9.88
CA LEU A 326 4.30 12.34 9.14
C LEU A 326 5.42 13.39 9.20
N SER A 327 5.09 14.68 9.03
CA SER A 327 6.04 15.79 9.10
C SER A 327 6.69 15.91 10.50
N ASN A 328 5.97 15.53 11.55
CA ASN A 328 6.51 15.46 12.91
C ASN A 328 7.51 14.31 13.10
N GLN A 329 7.44 13.22 12.32
CA GLN A 329 8.45 12.15 12.35
C GLN A 329 9.81 12.61 11.79
N LEU A 330 9.82 13.65 10.94
CA LEU A 330 11.04 14.28 10.44
C LEU A 330 11.83 15.02 11.53
N LEU A 331 11.18 15.39 12.65
CA LEU A 331 11.85 15.88 13.85
C LEU A 331 12.20 14.69 14.76
N SER A 332 13.37 14.10 14.53
CA SER A 332 13.89 12.95 15.29
C SER A 332 13.91 13.16 16.81
N ASP A 333 13.88 14.40 17.31
CA ASP A 333 13.82 14.73 18.73
C ASP A 333 12.49 14.27 19.39
N VAL A 334 11.38 14.22 18.64
CA VAL A 334 10.07 13.78 19.13
C VAL A 334 10.00 12.25 19.25
N LEU A 335 10.70 11.52 18.36
CA LEU A 335 10.81 10.06 18.47
C LEU A 335 11.56 9.63 19.75
N GLN A 336 12.51 10.43 20.24
CA GLN A 336 13.17 10.21 21.54
C GLN A 336 12.21 10.35 22.75
N LEU A 337 11.05 10.99 22.57
CA LEU A 337 10.00 11.13 23.59
C LEU A 337 8.90 10.06 23.42
N LEU A 338 8.45 9.78 22.19
CA LEU A 338 7.45 8.74 21.93
C LEU A 338 7.93 7.34 22.31
N VAL A 339 9.22 7.02 22.12
CA VAL A 339 9.81 5.76 22.61
C VAL A 339 9.88 5.73 24.15
N ARG A 340 10.14 6.88 24.81
CA ARG A 340 10.10 6.98 26.29
C ARG A 340 8.70 6.72 26.85
N SER A 341 7.64 7.24 26.21
CA SER A 341 6.27 7.11 26.71
C SER A 341 5.71 5.68 26.66
N ARG A 342 6.22 4.79 25.80
CA ARG A 342 5.76 3.39 25.72
C ARG A 342 6.41 2.43 26.73
N SER A 343 7.43 2.86 27.47
CA SER A 343 8.10 2.06 28.52
C SER A 343 7.75 2.48 29.96
N GLY A 344 6.68 3.27 30.14
CA GLY A 344 6.25 3.79 31.44
C GLY A 344 5.14 2.96 32.10
N SER A 345 5.48 1.92 32.86
CA SER A 345 4.55 1.33 33.82
C SER A 345 4.33 2.32 34.98
N PRO A 346 3.08 2.66 35.36
CA PRO A 346 2.83 3.60 36.45
C PRO A 346 3.02 2.90 37.80
N ARG A 347 4.25 2.92 38.33
CA ARG A 347 4.53 2.46 39.70
C ARG A 347 4.66 3.60 40.70
N SER A 348 3.78 3.54 41.69
CA SER A 348 3.68 4.39 42.88
C SER A 348 5.01 4.52 43.64
N PRO A 349 5.30 5.67 44.29
CA PRO A 349 6.56 5.89 44.98
C PRO A 349 6.58 5.28 46.39
N ARG A 350 7.65 4.54 46.75
CA ARG A 350 8.25 4.54 48.11
C ARG A 350 9.54 3.73 48.25
N SER A 351 10.46 4.32 49.02
CA SER A 351 11.64 3.74 49.70
C SER A 351 12.92 3.44 48.89
N PRO A 352 14.12 3.86 49.39
CA PRO A 352 15.41 3.57 48.79
C PRO A 352 16.18 2.43 49.49
N VAL A 353 16.78 1.52 48.72
CA VAL A 353 17.90 0.67 49.15
C VAL A 353 18.91 0.56 48.00
N PRO A 354 20.20 0.87 48.20
CA PRO A 354 21.21 0.75 47.16
C PRO A 354 22.01 -0.55 47.28
N LEU A 355 21.99 -1.39 46.24
CA LEU A 355 23.11 -2.22 45.76
C LEU A 355 22.60 -3.28 44.77
N VAL A 356 23.06 -3.21 43.53
CA VAL A 356 23.76 -4.28 42.79
C VAL A 356 24.13 -3.69 41.44
N ARG A 357 25.43 -3.73 41.14
CA ARG A 357 26.03 -3.21 39.90
C ARG A 357 26.26 -4.40 39.00
N GLU A 358 25.41 -4.58 38.00
CA GLU A 358 25.68 -5.54 36.93
C GLU A 358 25.21 -5.02 35.57
N ASN A 359 25.96 -5.40 34.53
CA ASN A 359 25.93 -4.72 33.24
C ASN A 359 24.87 -5.31 32.31
N SER A 360 23.96 -4.46 31.84
CA SER A 360 23.54 -4.37 30.42
C SER A 360 22.49 -3.25 30.24
N ARG A 361 22.91 -2.01 30.43
CA ARG A 361 22.11 -0.82 30.08
C ARG A 361 22.35 -0.45 28.62
N SER A 362 21.65 -1.09 27.69
CA SER A 362 21.40 -0.56 26.33
C SER A 362 19.99 0.06 26.25
N SER A 363 19.67 0.90 27.24
CA SER A 363 18.44 1.69 27.27
C SER A 363 18.66 3.04 26.61
N GLY A 364 18.07 3.24 25.42
CA GLY A 364 17.68 4.58 24.96
C GLY A 364 18.68 5.33 24.08
N ALA A 365 18.72 4.96 22.80
CA ALA A 365 18.79 5.90 21.68
C ALA A 365 18.16 5.21 20.46
N CYS A 366 17.46 5.97 19.61
CA CYS A 366 17.20 5.51 18.25
C CYS A 366 18.55 5.43 17.53
N ASN A 367 18.90 4.31 16.90
CA ASN A 367 20.13 4.28 16.10
C ASN A 367 20.00 5.30 14.96
N ASP A 368 21.04 6.08 14.66
CA ASP A 368 20.97 7.10 13.60
C ASP A 368 20.52 6.53 12.24
N ALA A 369 20.87 5.27 11.96
CA ALA A 369 20.42 4.54 10.78
C ALA A 369 18.90 4.21 10.80
N GLU A 370 18.34 3.89 11.97
CA GLU A 370 16.90 3.64 12.15
C GLU A 370 16.10 4.94 12.04
N CYS A 371 16.58 6.01 12.67
CA CYS A 371 15.95 7.33 12.56
C CYS A 371 16.06 7.88 11.13
N ARG A 372 17.17 7.65 10.41
CA ARG A 372 17.25 7.96 8.98
C ARG A 372 16.20 7.19 8.18
N LYS A 373 16.00 5.89 8.44
CA LYS A 373 14.96 5.09 7.76
C LYS A 373 13.56 5.62 8.02
N VAL A 374 13.21 5.94 9.27
CA VAL A 374 11.90 6.52 9.61
C VAL A 374 11.69 7.87 8.91
N CYS A 375 12.70 8.74 8.90
CA CYS A 375 12.60 10.00 8.16
C CYS A 375 12.43 9.79 6.65
N VAL A 376 13.18 8.87 6.03
CA VAL A 376 13.02 8.54 4.59
C VAL A 376 11.62 7.99 4.32
N ASN A 377 11.15 7.03 5.12
CA ASN A 377 9.80 6.48 5.00
C ASN A 377 8.73 7.56 5.16
N ALA A 378 8.90 8.51 6.09
CA ALA A 378 7.99 9.63 6.27
C ALA A 378 7.95 10.59 5.08
N VAL A 379 9.10 10.88 4.43
CA VAL A 379 9.09 11.70 3.20
C VAL A 379 8.49 10.94 2.02
N THR A 380 8.83 9.66 1.82
CA THR A 380 8.17 8.81 0.82
C THR A 380 6.66 8.80 1.03
N ALA A 381 6.21 8.65 2.28
CA ALA A 381 4.80 8.64 2.63
C ALA A 381 4.07 9.95 2.30
N ILE A 382 4.67 11.10 2.60
CA ILE A 382 4.14 12.41 2.20
C ILE A 382 4.09 12.53 0.66
N SER A 383 5.16 12.11 -0.03
CA SER A 383 5.30 12.24 -1.49
C SER A 383 4.23 11.46 -2.25
N GLU A 384 4.07 10.18 -1.89
CA GLU A 384 3.09 9.28 -2.52
C GLU A 384 1.66 9.63 -2.15
N LEU A 385 1.42 10.07 -0.90
CA LEU A 385 0.11 10.56 -0.48
C LEU A 385 -0.31 11.80 -1.28
N VAL A 386 0.58 12.78 -1.44
CA VAL A 386 0.30 13.99 -2.23
C VAL A 386 0.03 13.65 -3.70
N GLY A 387 0.89 12.84 -4.33
CA GLY A 387 0.73 12.42 -5.72
C GLY A 387 -0.54 11.59 -5.98
N ALA A 388 -0.99 10.79 -5.01
CA ALA A 388 -2.23 10.02 -5.12
C ALA A 388 -3.48 10.84 -4.78
N CYS A 389 -3.42 11.77 -3.82
CA CYS A 389 -4.54 12.68 -3.49
C CYS A 389 -4.91 13.60 -4.66
N GLN A 390 -3.92 14.13 -5.39
CA GLN A 390 -4.12 15.09 -6.48
C GLN A 390 -4.85 16.38 -6.07
N ASP A 391 -4.68 16.81 -4.81
CA ASP A 391 -5.32 18.00 -4.23
C ASP A 391 -4.28 19.13 -4.06
N GLU A 392 -4.62 20.32 -4.55
CA GLU A 392 -3.75 21.51 -4.52
C GLU A 392 -3.42 21.95 -3.07
N SER A 393 -4.43 22.01 -2.20
CA SER A 393 -4.27 22.45 -0.81
C SER A 393 -3.39 21.50 0.01
N VAL A 394 -3.54 20.19 -0.24
CA VAL A 394 -2.74 19.11 0.36
C VAL A 394 -1.28 19.22 -0.11
N SER A 395 -1.08 19.55 -1.39
CA SER A 395 0.24 19.74 -2.01
C SER A 395 0.96 20.98 -1.49
N VAL A 396 0.26 22.11 -1.36
CA VAL A 396 0.77 23.35 -0.77
C VAL A 396 1.16 23.15 0.71
N LEU A 397 0.32 22.45 1.49
CA LEU A 397 0.63 22.13 2.88
C LEU A 397 1.88 21.26 3.00
N ALA A 398 1.96 20.18 2.20
CA ALA A 398 3.10 19.28 2.18
C ALA A 398 4.40 20.00 1.79
N ALA A 399 4.37 20.78 0.70
CA ALA A 399 5.50 21.59 0.24
C ALA A 399 5.95 22.60 1.31
N THR A 400 5.01 23.31 1.95
CA THR A 400 5.30 24.26 3.03
C THR A 400 5.99 23.58 4.20
N LEU A 401 5.45 22.44 4.66
CA LEU A 401 5.99 21.72 5.82
C LEU A 401 7.37 21.09 5.53
N LEU A 402 7.57 20.52 4.34
CA LEU A 402 8.85 19.98 3.90
C LEU A 402 9.89 21.11 3.72
N SER A 403 9.51 22.24 3.14
CA SER A 403 10.37 23.42 2.98
C SER A 403 10.90 23.92 4.32
N GLN A 404 10.03 23.98 5.35
CA GLN A 404 10.44 24.33 6.71
C GLN A 404 11.45 23.33 7.31
N LYS A 405 11.41 22.04 6.96
CA LYS A 405 12.42 21.06 7.41
C LYS A 405 13.72 21.18 6.61
N VAL A 406 13.64 21.45 5.32
CA VAL A 406 14.77 21.65 4.40
C VAL A 406 15.63 22.86 4.78
N LEU A 407 15.08 23.87 5.48
CA LEU A 407 15.90 24.93 6.11
C LEU A 407 16.85 24.43 7.22
N LYS A 408 16.67 23.21 7.73
CA LYS A 408 17.49 22.56 8.76
C LYS A 408 18.04 21.20 8.29
N ILE A 409 18.32 21.09 6.99
CA ILE A 409 18.68 19.82 6.35
C ILE A 409 19.96 19.24 6.95
N ARG A 410 19.96 17.93 7.21
CA ARG A 410 21.19 17.16 7.45
C ARG A 410 21.59 16.55 6.12
N ALA A 411 22.87 16.59 5.75
CA ALA A 411 23.37 16.08 4.47
C ALA A 411 22.89 14.63 4.16
N SER A 412 22.82 13.77 5.17
CA SER A 412 22.36 12.38 5.05
C SER A 412 20.85 12.19 4.81
N LEU A 413 20.03 13.23 4.99
CA LEU A 413 18.60 13.24 4.72
C LEU A 413 18.23 14.17 3.54
N ALA A 414 19.20 14.94 3.03
CA ALA A 414 18.98 15.95 2.00
C ALA A 414 18.35 15.40 0.71
N PRO A 415 18.81 14.27 0.13
CA PRO A 415 18.21 13.73 -1.09
C PRO A 415 16.72 13.44 -0.92
N ALA A 416 16.34 12.71 0.14
CA ALA A 416 14.96 12.31 0.37
C ALA A 416 14.02 13.51 0.60
N LEU A 417 14.42 14.48 1.43
CA LEU A 417 13.62 15.70 1.66
C LEU A 417 13.41 16.52 0.40
N LEU A 418 14.43 16.63 -0.45
CA LEU A 418 14.35 17.35 -1.72
C LEU A 418 13.51 16.59 -2.75
N ASP A 419 13.58 15.25 -2.77
CA ASP A 419 12.70 14.41 -3.61
C ASP A 419 11.23 14.57 -3.23
N GLY A 420 10.91 14.70 -1.93
CA GLY A 420 9.56 14.99 -1.48
C GLY A 420 9.04 16.37 -1.89
N LEU A 421 9.91 17.39 -1.87
CA LEU A 421 9.56 18.71 -2.43
C LEU A 421 9.29 18.63 -3.93
N VAL A 422 10.14 17.92 -4.68
CA VAL A 422 9.99 17.69 -6.12
C VAL A 422 8.78 16.80 -6.45
N ALA A 423 8.25 16.03 -5.50
CA ALA A 423 6.99 15.29 -5.64
C ALA A 423 5.73 16.16 -5.48
N CYS A 424 5.77 17.20 -4.65
CA CYS A 424 4.60 18.07 -4.44
C CYS A 424 4.27 18.94 -5.68
N VAL A 425 5.27 19.20 -6.53
CA VAL A 425 5.21 20.19 -7.64
C VAL A 425 4.09 19.96 -8.64
N ALA A 426 3.70 18.71 -8.92
CA ALA A 426 2.70 18.38 -9.94
C ALA A 426 1.31 19.02 -9.71
N HIS A 427 1.03 19.42 -8.47
CA HIS A 427 -0.24 20.02 -8.04
C HIS A 427 -0.03 21.31 -7.23
N LEU A 428 1.12 21.99 -7.37
CA LEU A 428 1.32 23.31 -6.76
C LEU A 428 0.77 24.42 -7.66
N PRO A 429 0.11 25.45 -7.09
CA PRO A 429 -0.21 26.66 -7.82
C PRO A 429 1.07 27.44 -8.14
N GLN A 430 1.04 28.21 -9.22
CA GLN A 430 2.18 28.97 -9.75
C GLN A 430 2.91 29.81 -8.69
N ASN A 431 2.18 30.47 -7.78
CA ASN A 431 2.77 31.32 -6.75
C ASN A 431 3.63 30.53 -5.76
N GLU A 432 3.10 29.41 -5.26
CA GLU A 432 3.82 28.53 -4.31
C GLU A 432 4.97 27.79 -5.00
N PHE A 433 4.81 27.46 -6.29
CA PHE A 433 5.88 26.93 -7.11
C PHE A 433 7.06 27.91 -7.24
N VAL A 434 6.80 29.20 -7.49
CA VAL A 434 7.85 30.24 -7.52
C VAL A 434 8.54 30.37 -6.16
N VAL A 435 7.80 30.33 -5.04
CA VAL A 435 8.39 30.34 -3.69
C VAL A 435 9.33 29.13 -3.49
N LEU A 436 8.92 27.93 -3.91
CA LEU A 436 9.74 26.72 -3.85
C LEU A 436 11.01 26.81 -4.71
N VAL A 437 10.90 27.30 -5.95
CA VAL A 437 12.04 27.50 -6.85
C VAL A 437 13.06 28.47 -6.25
N ARG A 438 12.60 29.61 -5.72
CA ARG A 438 13.46 30.61 -5.09
C ARG A 438 14.11 30.09 -3.80
N LEU A 439 13.41 29.25 -3.03
CA LEU A 439 13.99 28.55 -1.89
C LEU A 439 15.14 27.62 -2.34
N LEU A 440 14.94 26.79 -3.37
CA LEU A 440 15.98 25.91 -3.90
C LEU A 440 17.18 26.70 -4.45
N HIS A 441 16.94 27.82 -5.14
CA HIS A 441 18.02 28.71 -5.61
C HIS A 441 18.84 29.27 -4.45
N ARG A 442 18.17 29.81 -3.42
CA ARG A 442 18.83 30.32 -2.21
C ARG A 442 19.64 29.24 -1.51
N LEU A 443 19.07 28.06 -1.29
CA LEU A 443 19.75 26.97 -0.61
C LEU A 443 20.98 26.46 -1.38
N THR A 444 20.92 26.46 -2.71
CA THR A 444 22.06 26.08 -3.55
C THR A 444 23.24 27.03 -3.30
N LEU A 445 22.99 28.33 -3.27
CA LEU A 445 24.00 29.35 -3.01
C LEU A 445 24.47 29.36 -1.53
N ASP A 446 23.56 29.16 -0.59
CA ASP A 446 23.88 29.04 0.84
C ASP A 446 24.77 27.80 1.11
N ALA A 447 24.63 26.71 0.34
CA ALA A 447 25.48 25.52 0.44
C ALA A 447 26.85 25.71 -0.24
N ASP A 448 26.86 26.33 -1.43
CA ASP A 448 28.06 26.70 -2.18
C ASP A 448 28.99 27.61 -1.36
N SER A 449 28.46 28.71 -0.80
CA SER A 449 29.21 29.64 0.05
C SER A 449 29.77 29.03 1.35
N ARG A 450 29.27 27.85 1.75
CA ARG A 450 29.75 27.09 2.92
C ARG A 450 30.72 25.97 2.54
N GLY A 451 30.87 25.67 1.26
CA GLY A 451 31.62 24.51 0.77
C GLY A 451 30.98 23.16 1.11
N ASP A 452 29.67 23.10 1.39
CA ASP A 452 28.98 21.82 1.66
C ASP A 452 28.64 21.12 0.34
N THR A 453 29.64 20.45 -0.22
CA THR A 453 29.54 19.73 -1.51
C THR A 453 28.50 18.61 -1.50
N GLY A 454 28.19 18.05 -0.33
CA GLY A 454 27.16 17.00 -0.18
C GLY A 454 25.75 17.54 -0.32
N ILE A 455 25.43 18.63 0.37
CA ILE A 455 24.14 19.32 0.24
C ILE A 455 24.03 19.99 -1.14
N LEU A 456 25.11 20.62 -1.63
CA LEU A 456 25.15 21.26 -2.94
C LEU A 456 24.85 20.27 -4.08
N GLY A 457 25.48 19.09 -4.06
CA GLY A 457 25.20 18.02 -5.03
C GLY A 457 23.73 17.58 -5.01
N ALA A 458 23.18 17.33 -3.82
CA ALA A 458 21.78 16.94 -3.66
C ALA A 458 20.79 18.03 -4.16
N LEU A 459 21.09 19.31 -3.93
CA LEU A 459 20.29 20.45 -4.43
C LEU A 459 20.35 20.57 -5.95
N CYS A 460 21.55 20.46 -6.54
CA CYS A 460 21.72 20.46 -7.99
C CYS A 460 20.97 19.29 -8.65
N ASP A 461 21.08 18.09 -8.10
CA ASP A 461 20.37 16.91 -8.62
C ASP A 461 18.84 17.03 -8.45
N ALA A 462 18.36 17.59 -7.34
CA ALA A 462 16.93 17.85 -7.14
C ALA A 462 16.39 18.89 -8.14
N ARG A 463 17.15 19.95 -8.45
CA ARG A 463 16.78 20.95 -9.45
C ARG A 463 16.78 20.41 -10.88
N VAL A 464 17.59 19.37 -11.16
CA VAL A 464 17.55 18.60 -12.42
C VAL A 464 16.30 17.70 -12.47
N ARG A 465 15.99 16.97 -11.38
CA ARG A 465 14.74 16.17 -11.31
C ARG A 465 13.49 17.05 -11.40
N LEU A 466 13.54 18.27 -10.87
CA LEU A 466 12.50 19.28 -11.01
C LEU A 466 12.29 19.67 -12.48
N ALA A 467 13.38 20.01 -13.20
CA ALA A 467 13.33 20.30 -14.63
C ALA A 467 12.70 19.14 -15.42
N GLN A 468 13.15 17.91 -15.17
CA GLN A 468 12.71 16.70 -15.87
C GLN A 468 11.24 16.32 -15.62
N ARG A 469 10.63 16.77 -14.52
CA ARG A 469 9.22 16.51 -14.20
C ARG A 469 8.25 17.53 -14.81
N LEU A 470 8.74 18.67 -15.26
CA LEU A 470 7.92 19.72 -15.86
C LEU A 470 7.73 19.41 -17.33
N ALA A 471 6.51 19.01 -17.71
CA ALA A 471 6.20 18.71 -19.11
C ALA A 471 6.43 19.97 -19.99
N PRO A 472 7.08 19.83 -21.16
CA PRO A 472 7.16 20.93 -22.12
C PRO A 472 5.74 21.29 -22.57
N GLY A 473 5.32 22.53 -22.31
CA GLY A 473 3.94 23.00 -22.49
C GLY A 473 3.12 23.15 -21.20
N SER A 474 3.61 22.71 -20.05
CA SER A 474 3.01 23.07 -18.75
C SER A 474 3.33 24.52 -18.38
N GLU A 475 2.40 25.23 -17.75
CA GLU A 475 2.63 26.63 -17.30
C GLU A 475 3.83 26.73 -16.34
N LEU A 476 3.99 25.72 -15.47
CA LEU A 476 5.10 25.60 -14.53
C LEU A 476 6.47 25.44 -15.21
N HIS A 477 6.54 24.83 -16.41
CA HIS A 477 7.79 24.75 -17.20
C HIS A 477 8.28 26.14 -17.59
N GLY A 478 7.40 26.96 -18.18
CA GLY A 478 7.71 28.33 -18.56
C GLY A 478 8.11 29.19 -17.36
N VAL A 479 7.42 29.03 -16.23
CA VAL A 479 7.72 29.74 -14.98
C VAL A 479 9.09 29.35 -14.42
N TYR A 480 9.44 28.05 -14.41
CA TYR A 480 10.76 27.61 -13.95
C TYR A 480 11.87 28.10 -14.87
N LEU A 481 11.66 28.07 -16.19
CA LEU A 481 12.62 28.58 -17.17
C LEU A 481 12.90 30.08 -16.94
N VAL A 482 11.85 30.89 -16.73
CA VAL A 482 11.99 32.32 -16.43
C VAL A 482 12.74 32.54 -15.12
N GLU A 483 12.40 31.84 -14.02
CA GLU A 483 13.09 31.98 -12.73
C GLU A 483 14.57 31.53 -12.80
N VAL A 484 14.90 30.50 -13.58
CA VAL A 484 16.29 30.05 -13.79
C VAL A 484 17.08 31.07 -14.62
N LEU A 485 16.50 31.59 -15.71
CA LEU A 485 17.15 32.61 -16.54
C LEU A 485 17.32 33.94 -15.78
N GLN A 486 16.31 34.37 -15.02
CA GLN A 486 16.42 35.55 -14.14
C GLN A 486 17.50 35.38 -13.08
N ALA A 487 17.63 34.18 -12.50
CA ALA A 487 18.71 33.91 -11.53
C ALA A 487 20.11 33.97 -12.18
N ILE A 488 20.27 33.54 -13.44
CA ILE A 488 21.53 33.69 -14.19
C ILE A 488 21.79 35.17 -14.50
N VAL A 489 20.80 35.89 -15.04
CA VAL A 489 20.94 37.32 -15.39
C VAL A 489 21.27 38.16 -14.16
N ALA A 490 20.61 37.92 -13.02
CA ALA A 490 20.90 38.63 -11.76
C ALA A 490 22.29 38.36 -11.16
N ARG A 491 23.02 37.34 -11.64
CA ARG A 491 24.42 37.07 -11.29
C ARG A 491 25.38 37.71 -12.29
N GLY A 492 24.98 37.80 -13.56
CA GLY A 492 25.73 38.47 -14.62
C GLY A 492 25.56 40.00 -14.67
N ASP A 493 24.48 40.56 -14.11
CA ASP A 493 24.22 41.99 -14.06
C ASP A 493 25.12 42.69 -13.04
N VAL A 494 26.24 43.21 -13.53
CA VAL A 494 27.27 43.90 -12.75
C VAL A 494 27.20 45.38 -13.09
N GLN A 495 26.45 46.14 -12.30
CA GLN A 495 26.13 47.54 -12.60
C GLN A 495 27.29 48.54 -12.38
N VAL A 496 28.52 48.07 -12.17
CA VAL A 496 29.69 48.94 -11.92
C VAL A 496 30.87 48.52 -12.80
N LEU A 497 31.17 49.35 -13.79
CA LEU A 497 32.32 49.25 -14.70
C LEU A 497 33.63 49.76 -14.05
N ASP A 498 33.86 49.50 -12.77
CA ASP A 498 35.12 49.89 -12.11
C ASP A 498 36.28 49.12 -12.74
N HIS A 499 37.24 49.86 -13.33
CA HIS A 499 38.28 49.34 -14.22
C HIS A 499 39.34 48.45 -13.54
N HIS A 500 39.11 48.04 -12.29
CA HIS A 500 40.02 47.25 -11.46
C HIS A 500 39.32 46.06 -10.77
N ARG A 501 38.32 45.47 -11.42
CA ARG A 501 37.68 44.26 -10.92
C ARG A 501 38.67 43.09 -10.93
N LEU A 502 38.86 42.46 -9.76
CA LEU A 502 39.78 41.33 -9.61
C LEU A 502 39.30 40.13 -10.42
N HIS A 503 40.24 39.42 -11.06
CA HIS A 503 39.92 38.26 -11.90
C HIS A 503 39.20 37.15 -11.11
N ASP A 504 39.50 37.06 -9.81
CA ASP A 504 38.89 36.12 -8.87
C ASP A 504 37.38 36.37 -8.67
N GLU A 505 36.92 37.63 -8.70
CA GLU A 505 35.48 37.95 -8.64
C GLU A 505 34.74 37.47 -9.89
N ILE A 506 35.36 37.59 -11.06
CA ILE A 506 34.79 37.17 -12.34
C ILE A 506 34.66 35.63 -12.37
N ASN A 507 35.70 34.93 -11.89
CA ASN A 507 35.69 33.48 -11.77
C ASN A 507 34.60 33.01 -10.78
N ALA A 508 34.51 33.62 -9.59
CA ALA A 508 33.49 33.27 -8.59
C ALA A 508 32.04 33.50 -9.08
N VAL A 509 31.80 34.53 -9.91
CA VAL A 509 30.49 34.73 -10.58
C VAL A 509 30.24 33.63 -11.62
N GLY A 510 31.27 33.23 -12.38
CA GLY A 510 31.20 32.11 -13.34
C GLY A 510 30.82 30.80 -12.66
N ASP A 511 31.46 30.47 -11.54
CA ASP A 511 31.17 29.28 -10.74
C ASP A 511 29.72 29.29 -10.21
N GLN A 512 29.24 30.42 -9.69
CA GLN A 512 27.84 30.57 -9.26
C GLN A 512 26.84 30.39 -10.42
N ILE A 513 27.15 30.88 -11.62
CA ILE A 513 26.31 30.68 -12.81
C ILE A 513 26.30 29.21 -13.23
N ALA A 514 27.43 28.49 -13.12
CA ALA A 514 27.53 27.07 -13.48
C ALA A 514 26.52 26.18 -12.74
N LEU A 515 26.17 26.54 -11.49
CA LEU A 515 25.13 25.87 -10.67
C LEU A 515 23.72 25.90 -11.28
N PHE A 516 23.46 26.78 -12.26
CA PHE A 516 22.17 26.91 -12.95
C PHE A 516 22.17 26.21 -14.32
N LEU A 517 23.34 25.98 -14.91
CA LEU A 517 23.47 25.44 -16.28
C LEU A 517 22.95 23.99 -16.39
N ARG A 518 23.20 23.13 -15.40
CA ARG A 518 22.76 21.73 -15.45
C ARG A 518 21.22 21.57 -15.31
N PRO A 519 20.53 22.27 -14.39
CA PRO A 519 19.06 22.35 -14.41
C PRO A 519 18.50 22.99 -15.68
N LEU A 520 19.13 24.03 -16.22
CA LEU A 520 18.70 24.67 -17.48
C LEU A 520 18.81 23.71 -18.67
N ALA A 521 19.91 22.98 -18.79
CA ALA A 521 20.10 21.98 -19.85
C ALA A 521 19.04 20.86 -19.80
N ALA A 522 18.54 20.52 -18.60
CA ALA A 522 17.47 19.54 -18.42
C ALA A 522 16.05 20.07 -18.72
N LEU A 523 15.87 21.41 -18.83
CA LEU A 523 14.61 22.05 -19.27
C LEU A 523 14.49 22.16 -20.79
N LEU A 524 15.63 22.16 -21.50
CA LEU A 524 15.70 22.37 -22.94
C LEU A 524 15.50 21.04 -23.70
N PRO A 525 14.88 21.06 -24.89
CA PRO A 525 14.71 19.85 -25.70
C PRO A 525 16.07 19.28 -26.13
N GLU A 526 16.20 17.95 -26.17
CA GLU A 526 17.42 17.30 -26.64
C GLU A 526 17.70 17.65 -28.11
N VAL A 527 18.79 18.40 -28.36
CA VAL A 527 19.24 18.76 -29.70
C VAL A 527 19.97 17.57 -30.37
N ARG A 528 19.28 16.45 -30.57
CA ARG A 528 19.79 15.33 -31.38
C ARG A 528 19.62 15.65 -32.87
N HIS A 529 20.73 16.06 -33.49
CA HIS A 529 20.95 16.21 -34.93
C HIS A 529 19.73 16.56 -35.81
N GLY A 530 19.44 17.85 -35.93
CA GLY A 530 18.81 18.42 -37.14
C GLY A 530 17.29 18.46 -37.18
N HIS A 531 16.56 17.82 -36.26
CA HIS A 531 15.10 17.96 -36.13
C HIS A 531 14.73 18.48 -34.75
N ALA A 532 14.80 19.81 -34.59
CA ALA A 532 14.23 20.49 -33.44
C ALA A 532 12.69 20.46 -33.54
N SER A 533 12.09 19.40 -32.99
CA SER A 533 10.64 19.25 -32.84
C SER A 533 10.13 20.22 -31.77
N TRP A 534 9.92 21.48 -32.16
CA TRP A 534 9.04 22.39 -31.42
C TRP A 534 7.60 22.00 -31.74
N ALA A 535 6.93 21.37 -30.79
CA ALA A 535 5.51 20.98 -30.85
C ALA A 535 4.80 21.58 -29.63
#